data_AF-A0A517WN49-F1
#
_entry.id   AF-A0A517WN49-F1
#
_cell.length_a   1.000
_cell.length_b   1.000
_cell.length_c   1.000
_cell.angle_alpha   90.00
_cell.angle_beta   90.00
_cell.angle_gamma   90.00
#
_symmetry.space_group_name_H-M   'P 1'
#
loop_
_entity.id
_entity.type
_entity.pdbx_description
1 polymer ?
#
loop_
_entity_poly.entity_id
_entity_poly.type
_entity_poly.pdbx_seq_one_letter_code
_entity_poly.pdbx_strand_id
1 'polypeptide(L)'
;MWTEFSGPPRESFCLLMSDLATINITEKQLDLLLSGLRYVRSAEKLRVEEPTPEYVRSRTEKLNEIETLVDTLNSSPRKQSASQV
;
A
#
# COMPACT_ATOMS: atom_id res chain seq x y z
N MET A 1 6.65 34.84 21.80
CA MET A 1 7.20 33.61 22.40
C MET A 1 6.41 32.46 21.79
N TRP A 2 6.92 31.88 20.70
CA TRP A 2 6.22 30.83 19.95
C TRP A 2 6.83 29.49 20.38
N THR A 3 6.04 28.62 20.99
CA THR A 3 6.48 27.26 21.34
C THR A 3 6.37 26.39 20.10
N GLU A 4 7.52 26.07 19.49
CA GLU A 4 7.64 25.04 18.46
C GLU A 4 7.22 23.70 19.06
N PHE A 5 6.16 23.12 18.51
CA PHE A 5 5.65 21.81 18.89
C PHE A 5 6.60 20.73 18.32
N SER A 6 7.62 20.39 19.10
CA SER A 6 8.50 19.23 18.89
C SER A 6 7.72 17.94 19.20
N GLY A 7 6.81 17.55 18.31
CA GLY A 7 6.24 16.20 18.33
C GLY A 7 7.31 15.16 17.98
N PRO A 8 7.22 13.92 18.51
CA PRO A 8 8.19 12.87 18.19
C PRO A 8 8.21 12.61 16.67
N PRO A 9 9.36 12.19 16.10
CA PRO A 9 9.45 11.86 14.69
C PRO A 9 8.35 10.88 14.34
N ARG A 10 7.58 11.17 13.28
CA ARG A 10 6.61 10.20 12.75
C ARG A 10 7.42 8.99 12.33
N GLU A 11 7.44 7.96 13.16
CA GLU A 11 8.09 6.69 12.86
C GLU A 11 7.57 6.25 11.49
N SER A 12 8.47 6.33 10.50
CA SER A 12 8.22 5.72 9.21
C SER A 12 8.22 4.24 9.50
N PHE A 13 7.02 3.64 9.53
CA PHE A 13 6.86 2.20 9.66
C PHE A 13 7.51 1.54 8.44
N CYS A 14 8.82 1.33 8.51
CA CYS A 14 9.55 0.45 7.61
C CYS A 14 9.26 -0.98 8.07
N LEU A 15 8.01 -1.43 7.89
CA LEU A 15 7.69 -2.85 7.99
C LEU A 15 8.45 -3.54 6.87
N LEU A 16 9.37 -4.45 7.24
CA LEU A 16 10.01 -5.35 6.28
C LEU A 16 8.88 -6.05 5.50
N MET A 17 8.95 -6.08 4.16
CA MET A 17 7.90 -6.68 3.33
C MET A 17 7.60 -8.14 3.71
N SER A 18 8.58 -8.84 4.29
CA SER A 18 8.44 -10.19 4.85
C SER A 18 7.49 -10.27 6.05
N ASP A 19 7.35 -9.21 6.84
CA ASP A 19 6.48 -9.18 8.03
C ASP A 19 5.00 -8.99 7.66
N LEU A 20 4.69 -8.42 6.48
CA LEU A 20 3.32 -8.31 5.97
C LEU A 20 2.70 -9.68 5.65
N ALA A 21 3.53 -10.69 5.32
CA ALA A 21 3.07 -12.05 5.03
C ALA A 21 2.43 -12.74 6.26
N THR A 22 2.72 -12.24 7.48
CA THR A 22 2.19 -12.75 8.75
C THR A 22 1.09 -11.86 9.33
N ILE A 23 0.48 -10.94 8.56
CA ILE A 23 -0.68 -10.21 9.08
C ILE A 23 -1.87 -11.15 9.08
N ASN A 24 -2.42 -11.45 10.25
CA ASN A 24 -3.65 -12.24 10.39
C ASN A 24 -4.88 -11.37 10.05
N ILE A 25 -4.99 -10.92 8.79
CA ILE A 25 -6.15 -10.18 8.27
C ILE A 25 -7.31 -11.13 7.94
N THR A 26 -8.51 -10.70 8.31
CA THR A 26 -9.80 -11.29 7.90
C THR A 26 -10.12 -10.97 6.44
N GLU A 27 -11.02 -11.75 5.82
CA GLU A 27 -11.46 -11.51 4.44
C GLU A 27 -12.02 -10.09 4.22
N LYS A 28 -12.77 -9.57 5.20
CA LYS A 28 -13.29 -8.19 5.15
C LYS A 28 -12.17 -7.14 5.16
N GLN A 29 -11.10 -7.38 5.91
CA GLN A 29 -9.94 -6.50 5.95
C GLN A 29 -9.12 -6.60 4.66
N LEU A 30 -9.02 -7.79 4.07
CA LEU A 30 -8.38 -8.00 2.77
C LEU A 30 -9.13 -7.26 1.66
N ASP A 31 -10.46 -7.37 1.61
CA ASP A 31 -11.28 -6.65 0.64
C ASP A 31 -11.16 -5.12 0.79
N LEU A 32 -11.21 -4.63 2.03
CA LEU A 32 -11.02 -3.21 2.32
C LEU A 32 -9.62 -2.73 1.91
N LEU A 33 -8.59 -3.54 2.12
CA LEU A 33 -7.22 -3.23 1.73
C LEU A 33 -7.07 -3.19 0.20
N LEU A 34 -7.62 -4.17 -0.52
CA LEU A 34 -7.63 -4.21 -1.99
C LEU A 34 -8.39 -3.01 -2.58
N SER A 35 -9.52 -2.65 -1.97
CA SER A 35 -10.29 -1.47 -2.34
C SER A 35 -9.49 -0.17 -2.11
N GLY A 36 -8.79 -0.07 -0.98
CA GLY A 36 -7.88 1.04 -0.69
C GLY A 36 -6.73 1.16 -1.70
N LEU A 37 -6.08 0.04 -2.04
CA LEU A 37 -5.02 0.00 -3.06
C LEU A 37 -5.53 0.45 -4.43
N ARG A 38 -6.76 0.08 -4.80
CA ARG A 38 -7.40 0.55 -6.04
C ARG A 38 -7.62 2.06 -6.02
N TYR A 39 -8.03 2.62 -4.89
CA TYR A 39 -8.19 4.06 -4.72
C TYR A 39 -6.85 4.80 -4.87
N VAL A 40 -5.80 4.33 -4.18
CA VAL A 40 -4.46 4.94 -4.25
C VAL A 40 -3.91 4.89 -5.68
N ARG A 41 -4.06 3.76 -6.39
CA ARG A 41 -3.68 3.64 -7.82
C ARG A 41 -4.39 4.69 -8.67
N SER A 42 -5.67 4.92 -8.42
CA SER A 42 -6.48 5.87 -9.17
C SER A 42 -6.06 7.31 -8.88
N ALA A 43 -5.80 7.63 -7.60
CA ALA A 43 -5.30 8.93 -7.19
C ALA A 43 -3.95 9.25 -7.84
N GLU A 44 -2.98 8.33 -7.80
CA GLU A 44 -1.67 8.51 -8.45
C GLU A 44 -1.78 8.61 -9.98
N LYS A 45 -2.78 7.97 -10.59
CA LYS A 45 -3.06 8.15 -12.02
C LYS A 45 -3.60 9.54 -12.37
N LEU A 46 -4.45 10.09 -11.51
CA LEU A 46 -5.14 11.37 -11.70
C LEU A 46 -4.30 12.60 -11.29
N ARG A 47 -3.15 12.42 -10.65
CA ARG A 47 -2.24 13.53 -10.33
C ARG A 47 -1.78 14.21 -11.60
N VAL A 48 -2.06 15.52 -11.67
CA VAL A 48 -1.60 16.42 -12.72
C VAL A 48 -0.38 17.15 -12.18
N GLU A 49 0.79 16.53 -12.33
CA GLU A 49 2.09 17.15 -12.09
C GLU A 49 2.83 17.27 -13.41
N GLU A 50 3.78 18.20 -13.48
CA GLU A 50 4.60 18.39 -14.67
C GLU A 50 5.38 17.10 -14.97
N PRO A 51 5.34 16.58 -16.21
CA PRO A 51 5.95 15.30 -16.56
C PRO A 51 7.47 15.42 -16.66
N THR A 52 8.12 15.66 -15.52
CA THR A 52 9.57 15.56 -15.42
C THR A 52 9.99 14.08 -15.50
N PRO A 53 11.17 13.76 -16.04
CA PRO A 53 11.65 12.37 -16.13
C PRO A 53 11.68 11.67 -14.76
N GLU A 54 12.06 12.41 -13.71
CA GLU A 54 12.11 11.91 -12.32
C GLU A 54 10.70 11.61 -11.78
N TYR A 55 9.74 12.48 -12.04
CA TYR A 55 8.34 12.27 -11.65
C TYR A 55 7.75 11.05 -12.36
N VAL A 56 7.95 10.93 -13.67
CA VAL A 56 7.46 9.77 -14.46
C VAL A 56 8.05 8.48 -13.93
N ARG A 57 9.35 8.47 -13.59
CA ARG A 57 10.03 7.31 -13.00
C ARG A 57 9.43 6.96 -11.63
N SER A 58 9.36 7.92 -10.70
CA SER A 58 8.82 7.69 -9.35
C SER A 58 7.36 7.23 -9.40
N ARG A 59 6.54 7.83 -10.27
CA ARG A 59 5.15 7.42 -10.48
C ARG A 59 5.05 5.99 -11.02
N THR A 60 5.92 5.61 -11.93
CA THR A 60 5.97 4.24 -12.47
C THR A 60 6.37 3.24 -11.39
N GLU A 61 7.39 3.55 -10.60
CA GLU A 61 7.84 2.71 -9.47
C GLU A 61 6.70 2.49 -8.46
N LYS A 62 6.01 3.57 -8.05
CA LYS A 62 4.84 3.48 -7.14
C LYS A 62 3.71 2.62 -7.70
N LEU A 63 3.40 2.76 -9.00
CA LEU A 63 2.34 1.97 -9.62
C LEU A 63 2.69 0.48 -9.69
N ASN A 64 3.96 0.14 -9.97
CA ASN A 64 4.45 -1.22 -9.95
C ASN A 64 4.45 -1.84 -8.55
N GLU A 65 4.78 -1.05 -7.53
CA GLU A 65 4.70 -1.49 -6.13
C GLU A 65 3.25 -1.82 -5.73
N ILE A 66 2.30 -0.96 -6.09
CA ILE A 66 0.87 -1.22 -5.84
C ILE A 66 0.40 -2.49 -6.54
N GLU A 67 0.84 -2.74 -7.78
CA GLU A 67 0.51 -3.97 -8.51
C GLU A 67 1.08 -5.21 -7.83
N THR A 68 2.36 -5.16 -7.42
CA THR A 68 3.03 -6.24 -6.69
C THR A 68 2.32 -6.55 -5.36
N LEU A 69 1.84 -5.51 -4.65
CA LEU A 69 1.08 -5.67 -3.41
C LEU A 69 -0.27 -6.35 -3.66
N VAL A 70 -1.00 -5.95 -4.70
CA VAL A 70 -2.27 -6.58 -5.09
C VAL A 70 -2.05 -8.05 -5.42
N ASP A 71 -1.00 -8.38 -6.16
CA ASP A 71 -0.68 -9.76 -6.54
C ASP A 71 -0.28 -10.60 -5.34
N THR A 72 0.53 -10.05 -4.43
CA THR A 72 0.95 -10.72 -3.19
C THR A 72 -0.26 -11.02 -2.29
N LEU A 73 -1.17 -10.05 -2.16
CA LEU A 73 -2.40 -10.20 -1.37
C LEU A 73 -3.37 -11.22 -1.99
N ASN A 74 -3.45 -11.28 -3.32
CA ASN A 74 -4.30 -12.25 -4.04
C ASN A 74 -3.71 -13.67 -4.09
N SER A 75 -2.38 -13.78 -4.11
CA SER A 75 -1.64 -15.05 -4.17
C SER A 75 -1.42 -15.67 -2.78
N SER A 76 -1.72 -14.94 -1.71
CA SER A 76 -1.69 -15.48 -0.35
C SER A 76 -2.60 -16.71 -0.27
N PRO A 77 -2.13 -17.87 0.24
CA PRO A 77 -2.87 -19.15 0.25
C PRO A 77 -4.24 -19.13 0.96
N ARG A 78 -4.64 -18.01 1.56
CA ARG A 78 -5.87 -17.86 2.35
C ARG A 78 -7.17 -18.04 1.58
N LYS A 79 -7.19 -17.95 0.24
CA LYS A 79 -8.37 -18.33 -0.55
C LYS A 79 -8.73 -19.83 -0.42
N GLN A 80 -7.82 -20.68 0.05
CA GLN A 80 -8.10 -22.12 0.23
C GLN A 80 -8.76 -22.44 1.59
N SER A 81 -8.61 -21.60 2.61
CA SER A 81 -9.16 -21.89 3.96
C SER A 81 -10.66 -21.59 4.10
N ALA A 82 -11.23 -20.75 3.22
CA ALA A 82 -12.65 -20.43 3.22
C ALA A 82 -13.52 -21.42 2.43
N SER A 83 -12.90 -22.40 1.74
CA SER A 83 -13.61 -23.43 0.96
C SER A 83 -13.78 -24.76 1.70
N GLN A 84 -13.48 -24.82 3.00
CA GLN A 84 -13.50 -26.06 3.80
C GLN A 84 -14.29 -25.94 5.12
N VAL A 85 -15.36 -25.14 5.16
CA VAL A 85 -16.33 -25.16 6.28
C VAL A 85 -17.75 -25.21 5.75
#